data_AF-A0A0L7LAA9-F1
#
_entry.id   AF-A0A0L7LAA9-F1
#
_cell.length_a   1.000
_cell.length_b   1.000
_cell.length_c   1.000
_cell.angle_alpha   90.00
_cell.angle_beta   90.00
_cell.angle_gamma   90.00
#
_symmetry.space_group_name_H-M   'P 1'
#
loop_
_entity.id
_entity.type
_entity.pdbx_description
1 polymer ?
#
loop_
_entity_poly.entity_id
_entity_poly.type
_entity_poly.pdbx_seq_one_letter_code
_entity_poly.pdbx_strand_id
1 'polypeptide(L)'
;MFRSDTAVCKGDAGGGLVFAEAERDGSQRHYLRGIVSIAPASETACNTATYTAFTHIRKHEDFLRKFVVEMRNKWKLSQIVAIRLG
;
A
#
# COMPACT_ATOMS: atom_id res chain seq x y z
N MET A 1 -1.81 15.40 -4.44
CA MET A 1 -0.90 16.23 -3.62
C MET A 1 -0.03 15.29 -2.80
N PHE A 2 1.24 15.11 -3.18
CA PHE A 2 2.21 14.37 -2.35
C PHE A 2 2.60 15.28 -1.20
N ARG A 3 2.23 14.92 0.02
CA ARG A 3 2.70 15.60 1.23
C ARG A 3 4.12 15.13 1.51
N SER A 4 5.09 15.97 1.17
CA SER A 4 6.52 15.73 1.38
C SER A 4 6.96 15.81 2.84
N ASP A 5 6.04 16.08 3.77
CA ASP A 5 6.25 16.22 5.21
C ASP A 5 5.74 15.02 6.02
N THR A 6 5.20 13.98 5.37
CA THR A 6 4.66 12.81 6.07
C THR A 6 5.69 11.68 6.07
N ALA A 7 6.25 11.39 7.25
CA ALA A 7 7.17 10.29 7.47
C ALA A 7 6.41 9.04 7.93
N VAL A 8 6.91 7.86 7.57
CA VAL A 8 6.41 6.58 8.08
C VAL A 8 7.08 6.32 9.42
N CYS A 9 6.27 6.17 10.47
CA CYS A 9 6.72 5.93 11.83
C CYS A 9 6.64 4.44 12.21
N LYS A 10 7.16 4.08 13.38
CA LYS A 10 7.08 2.71 13.93
C LYS A 10 5.66 2.12 13.94
N GLY A 11 4.66 2.96 14.25
CA GLY A 11 3.25 2.55 14.31
C GLY A 11 2.63 2.23 12.95
N ASP A 12 3.27 2.61 11.84
CA ASP A 12 2.76 2.41 10.48
C ASP A 12 3.17 1.06 9.88
N ALA A 13 3.82 0.18 10.65
CA ALA A 13 4.19 -1.16 10.20
C ALA A 13 2.94 -1.93 9.73
N GLY A 14 2.98 -2.46 8.50
CA GLY A 14 1.82 -3.06 7.86
C GLY A 14 0.89 -2.08 7.14
N GLY A 15 1.15 -0.77 7.22
CA GLY A 15 0.44 0.29 6.51
C GLY A 15 0.65 0.23 4.99
N GLY A 16 -0.30 0.74 4.23
CA GLY A 16 -0.30 0.68 2.76
C GLY A 16 0.28 1.93 2.10
N LEU A 17 1.20 1.75 1.15
CA LEU A 17 1.62 2.78 0.21
C LEU A 17 0.66 2.82 -0.98
N VAL A 18 -0.19 3.84 -1.05
CA VAL A 18 -1.31 3.93 -1.99
C VAL A 18 -1.18 5.16 -2.88
N PHE A 19 -1.46 4.98 -4.17
CA PHE A 19 -1.45 6.06 -5.17
C PHE A 19 -2.84 6.19 -5.79
N ALA A 20 -3.33 7.42 -5.91
CA ALA A 20 -4.55 7.70 -6.66
C ALA A 20 -4.24 7.80 -8.16
N GLU A 21 -5.04 7.15 -8.99
CA GLU A 21 -5.01 7.24 -10.45
C GLU A 21 -6.41 7.61 -10.94
N ALA A 22 -6.48 8.54 -11.90
CA ALA A 22 -7.74 8.92 -12.52
C ALA A 22 -8.17 7.83 -13.50
N GLU A 23 -9.39 7.34 -13.33
CA GLU A 23 -10.03 6.40 -14.25
C GLU A 23 -10.69 7.15 -15.42
N ARG A 24 -11.01 6.42 -16.48
CA ARG A 24 -11.59 6.99 -17.72
C ARG A 24 -12.96 7.63 -17.53
N ASP A 25 -13.69 7.20 -16.51
CA ASP A 25 -15.01 7.73 -16.13
C ASP A 25 -14.91 8.99 -15.24
N GLY A 26 -13.69 9.47 -14.98
CA GLY A 26 -13.42 10.61 -14.11
C GLY A 26 -13.36 10.27 -12.61
N SER A 27 -13.60 9.02 -12.23
CA SER A 27 -13.44 8.57 -10.85
C SER A 27 -11.96 8.47 -10.46
N GLN A 28 -11.66 8.57 -9.16
CA GLN A 28 -10.32 8.34 -8.63
C GLN A 28 -10.26 6.93 -8.04
N ARG A 29 -9.32 6.13 -8.50
CA ARG A 29 -9.05 4.81 -7.94
C ARG A 29 -7.73 4.80 -7.19
N HIS A 30 -7.78 4.25 -5.99
CA HIS A 30 -6.63 4.10 -5.11
C HIS A 30 -5.97 2.74 -5.32
N TYR A 31 -4.71 2.74 -5.72
CA TYR A 31 -3.92 1.57 -6.02
C TYR A 31 -2.81 1.34 -4.98
N LEU A 32 -2.86 0.19 -4.32
CA LEU A 32 -1.84 -0.23 -3.37
C LEU A 32 -0.57 -0.68 -4.11
N ARG A 33 0.58 -0.10 -3.75
CA ARG A 33 1.90 -0.39 -4.36
C ARG A 33 2.88 -1.05 -3.41
N GLY A 34 2.76 -0.77 -2.12
CA GLY A 34 3.66 -1.31 -1.11
C GLY A 34 2.98 -1.48 0.24
N ILE A 35 3.60 -2.28 1.09
CA ILE A 35 3.24 -2.41 2.51
C ILE A 35 4.48 -2.06 3.31
N VAL A 36 4.36 -1.19 4.32
CA VAL A 36 5.46 -0.81 5.20
C VAL A 36 6.01 -2.07 5.89
N SER A 37 7.29 -2.36 5.69
CA SER A 37 7.99 -3.50 6.28
C SER A 37 8.99 -3.04 7.35
N ILE A 38 9.79 -2.02 7.03
CA ILE A 38 10.78 -1.46 7.95
C ILE A 38 10.43 0.00 8.15
N ALA A 39 10.23 0.37 9.42
CA ALA A 39 10.06 1.74 9.87
C ALA A 39 11.13 2.06 10.94
N PRO A 40 11.44 3.34 11.17
CA PRO A 40 12.41 3.75 12.18
C PRO A 40 12.01 3.24 13.56
N ALA A 41 12.96 2.70 14.32
CA ALA A 41 12.68 2.08 15.61
C ALA A 41 12.33 3.08 16.73
N SER A 42 12.70 4.35 16.56
CA SER A 42 12.46 5.41 17.53
C SER A 42 11.39 6.39 17.05
N GLU A 43 10.46 6.74 17.95
CA GLU A 43 9.47 7.81 17.76
C GLU A 43 10.13 9.16 17.45
N THR A 44 11.28 9.44 18.08
CA THR A 44 12.08 10.66 17.82
C THR A 44 12.78 10.66 16.46
N ALA A 45 12.83 9.50 15.80
CA ALA A 45 13.38 9.33 14.46
C ALA A 45 12.29 9.29 13.37
N CYS A 46 11.02 9.58 13.71
CA CYS A 46 9.97 9.69 12.70
C CYS A 46 10.10 11.01 11.91
N ASN A 47 11.06 11.02 10.99
CA ASN A 47 11.30 12.10 10.06
C ASN A 47 11.67 11.53 8.68
N THR A 48 11.63 12.38 7.66
CA THR A 48 11.89 12.00 6.27
C THR A 48 13.36 11.67 5.97
N ALA A 49 14.28 11.87 6.94
CA ALA A 49 15.70 11.55 6.80
C ALA A 49 16.04 10.09 7.18
N THR A 50 15.03 9.31 7.57
CA THR A 50 15.21 7.89 7.94
C THR A 50 14.82 6.94 6.82
N TYR A 51 15.52 5.81 6.76
CA TYR A 51 15.22 4.76 5.79
C TYR A 51 13.92 4.04 6.16
N THR A 52 12.97 4.06 5.24
CA THR A 52 11.73 3.28 5.30
C THR A 52 11.69 2.34 4.11
N ALA A 53 11.31 1.09 4.35
CA ALA A 53 11.27 0.07 3.31
C ALA A 53 9.87 -0.52 3.18
N PHE A 54 9.46 -0.73 1.94
CA PHE A 54 8.16 -1.28 1.59
C PHE A 54 8.31 -2.63 0.90
N THR A 55 7.46 -3.59 1.25
CA THR A 55 7.29 -4.80 0.47
C THR A 55 6.69 -4.44 -0.88
N HIS A 56 7.38 -4.76 -1.97
CA HIS A 56 6.93 -4.44 -3.32
C HIS A 56 5.85 -5.42 -3.80
N ILE A 57 4.59 -5.00 -3.77
CA ILE A 57 3.41 -5.86 -3.98
C ILE A 57 3.44 -6.58 -5.33
N ARG A 58 3.91 -5.93 -6.40
CA ARG A 58 3.98 -6.58 -7.72
C ARG A 58 4.94 -7.76 -7.78
N LYS A 59 5.98 -7.80 -6.94
CA LYS A 59 6.88 -8.97 -6.87
C LYS A 59 6.22 -10.19 -6.23
N HIS A 60 5.06 -10.02 -5.60
CA HIS A 60 4.30 -11.08 -4.93
C HIS A 60 2.93 -11.28 -5.60
N GLU A 61 2.83 -10.91 -6.87
CA GLU A 61 1.63 -11.02 -7.68
C GLU A 61 1.03 -12.43 -7.67
N ASP A 62 1.84 -13.47 -7.87
CA ASP A 62 1.35 -14.86 -7.90
C ASP A 62 0.77 -15.31 -6.56
N PHE A 63 1.38 -14.89 -5.45
CA PHE A 63 0.85 -15.14 -4.12
C PHE A 63 -0.50 -14.44 -3.92
N LEU A 64 -0.57 -13.15 -4.29
CA LEU A 64 -1.80 -12.36 -4.15
C LEU A 64 -2.92 -12.88 -5.04
N ARG A 65 -2.63 -13.30 -6.28
CA ARG A 65 -3.63 -13.87 -7.18
C ARG A 65 -4.25 -15.13 -6.60
N LYS A 66 -3.46 -15.99 -5.96
CA LYS A 66 -3.98 -17.21 -5.30
C LYS A 66 -4.89 -16.84 -4.12
N PHE A 67 -4.40 -16.05 -3.18
CA PHE A 67 -5.13 -15.83 -1.92
C PHE A 67 -6.22 -14.74 -2.00
N VAL A 68 -6.00 -13.64 -2.72
CA VAL A 68 -6.95 -12.52 -2.78
C VAL A 68 -8.15 -12.87 -3.66
N VAL A 69 -7.95 -13.59 -4.77
CA VAL A 69 -9.07 -14.00 -5.63
C VAL A 69 -9.95 -15.02 -4.91
N GLU A 70 -9.35 -15.98 -4.20
CA GLU A 70 -10.09 -16.92 -3.34
C GLU A 70 -10.91 -16.19 -2.28
N MET A 71 -10.30 -15.24 -1.56
CA MET A 71 -10.98 -14.46 -0.52
C MET A 71 -12.09 -13.58 -1.11
N ARG A 72 -11.87 -12.93 -2.26
CA ARG A 72 -12.88 -12.11 -2.95
C ARG A 72 -14.10 -12.94 -3.32
N ASN A 73 -13.89 -14.12 -3.90
CA ASN A 73 -14.99 -14.99 -4.34
C ASN A 73 -15.75 -15.56 -3.13
N LYS A 74 -15.05 -15.86 -2.03
CA LYS A 74 -15.63 -16.42 -0.82
C LYS A 74 -16.38 -15.40 0.04
N TRP A 75 -15.95 -14.13 0.05
CA TRP A 75 -16.47 -13.11 0.99
C TRP A 75 -17.16 -11.90 0.33
N LYS A 76 -17.28 -11.85 -1.00
CA LYS A 76 -17.95 -10.75 -1.74
C LYS A 76 -17.53 -9.35 -1.23
N LEU A 77 -16.25 -9.16 -0.93
CA LEU A 77 -15.74 -7.90 -0.38
C LEU A 77 -15.77 -6.80 -1.45
N SER A 78 -16.38 -5.66 -1.12
CA SER A 78 -16.20 -4.41 -1.87
C SER A 78 -14.81 -3.86 -1.55
N GLN A 79 -13.91 -3.86 -2.53
CA GLN A 79 -12.55 -3.33 -2.32
C GLN A 79 -12.57 -1.80 -2.30
N ILE A 80 -12.15 -1.20 -1.17
CA ILE A 80 -11.88 0.25 -1.04
C ILE A 80 -10.56 0.62 -1.72
N VAL A 81 -9.63 -0.34 -1.85
CA VAL A 81 -8.31 -0.16 -2.49
C VAL A 81 -8.06 -1.30 -3.47
N ALA A 82 -7.72 -0.95 -4.71
CA ALA A 82 -7.44 -1.91 -5.77
C ALA A 82 -5.95 -2.25 -5.84
N ILE A 83 -5.62 -3.45 -6.32
CA ILE A 83 -4.24 -3.85 -6.64
C ILE A 83 -4.15 -4.05 -8.15
N ARG A 84 -3.35 -3.20 -8.82
CA ARG A 84 -3.07 -3.35 -10.26
C ARG A 84 -1.82 -4.20 -10.46
N LEU A 85 -2.09 -5.50 -10.49
CA LEU A 85 -1.24 -6.54 -11.03
C LEU A 85 -1.15 -6.32 -12.55
N GLY A 86 0.02 -6.48 -13.14
CA GLY A 86 0.27 -6.15 -14.55
C GLY A 86 -0.68 -6.86 -15.50
#